data_AF-A0A2T4ATZ7-F1
#
_entry.id   AF-A0A2T4ATZ7-F1
#
_cell.length_a   1.000
_cell.length_b   1.000
_cell.length_c   1.000
_cell.angle_alpha   90.00
_cell.angle_beta   90.00
_cell.angle_gamma   90.00
#
_symmetry.space_group_name_H-M   'P 1'
#
loop_
_entity.id
_entity.type
_entity.pdbx_description
1 polymer ?
#
loop_
_entity_poly.entity_id
_entity_poly.type
_entity_poly.pdbx_seq_one_letter_code
_entity_poly.pdbx_strand_id
1 'polypeptide(L)'
;MALNLNDPNGLVNLHNLAQQVENIAPDDKSVPIVFGWGAPLFGAINYFGGEIDIATLLANRGYTVIVASIAPISTNWERACELYRQLTFGQFSTVDLKTNTLAERNDVDVKYGNYFGPNRGPERTCTTNRRRAILYSRSRGFEDWKWDKDHKVHFVCHSQGGNTVRFLLDLMRRNNGYLHTEYFGQPGRDDWATSVTTLGTPHRGTTIIDVLESFVDRQLCAAVGLIARLFATASFNPPEKRAFDLQLDHWGICRNTGETFQGMLERLESPDGPVWKWLYSKNNGFYDNSIEGVHELSQKTINTSPNIFYFSLSFHATRPFPTDWPDWGKVALNEFPFKTGIPIPFLGQLTNMVVNGAWTFLPAIVDFPAFVQWITQSVITRVLRIQGYNMKLPSPGEYIPREDVIPIMMPTVYAMGGQQLTQAQREILEPGFEDWLQNDGIVNTASMPGPRGSVRSVSSLPDVDFGRPGKRDIYWHLGVNDTMDHADEIGIFIERDTSVAMENMYLNIAKLISRLPH
;
A
#
# COMPACT_ATOMS: atom_id res chain seq x y z
N MET A 1 25.65 -13.80 23.77
CA MET A 1 24.31 -14.42 23.57
C MET A 1 23.97 -14.30 22.10
N ALA A 2 23.40 -15.32 21.49
CA ALA A 2 22.87 -15.20 20.13
C ALA A 2 21.72 -14.19 20.10
N LEU A 3 21.63 -13.36 19.07
CA LEU A 3 20.53 -12.43 18.89
C LEU A 3 19.23 -13.23 18.68
N ASN A 4 18.21 -13.03 19.51
CA ASN A 4 16.92 -13.72 19.36
C ASN A 4 16.07 -13.05 18.26
N LEU A 5 16.48 -13.22 17.00
CA LEU A 5 15.95 -12.51 15.83
C LEU A 5 15.52 -13.46 14.70
N ASN A 6 15.17 -14.70 15.01
CA ASN A 6 14.77 -15.73 14.05
C ASN A 6 13.36 -16.27 14.32
N ASP A 7 12.50 -15.45 14.91
CA ASP A 7 11.09 -15.79 15.12
C ASP A 7 10.35 -15.71 13.77
N PRO A 8 9.40 -16.63 13.46
CA PRO A 8 8.58 -16.51 12.27
C PRO A 8 7.75 -15.22 12.24
N ASN A 9 7.33 -14.70 13.39
CA ASN A 9 6.56 -13.46 13.49
C ASN A 9 7.49 -12.24 13.53
N GLY A 10 7.44 -11.43 12.46
CA GLY A 10 8.30 -10.26 12.33
C GLY A 10 8.12 -9.19 13.41
N LEU A 11 6.94 -9.11 14.06
CA LEU A 11 6.72 -8.21 15.20
C LEU A 11 7.53 -8.62 16.44
N VAL A 12 7.73 -9.92 16.64
CA VAL A 12 8.57 -10.44 17.74
C VAL A 12 10.04 -10.09 17.49
N ASN A 13 10.51 -10.27 16.25
CA ASN A 13 11.88 -9.87 15.88
C ASN A 13 12.11 -8.36 16.04
N LEU A 14 11.15 -7.52 15.62
CA LEU A 14 11.19 -6.08 15.83
C LEU A 14 11.27 -5.73 17.32
N HIS A 15 10.43 -6.34 18.15
CA HIS A 15 10.45 -6.13 19.59
C HIS A 15 11.80 -6.49 20.20
N ASN A 16 12.30 -7.69 19.90
CA ASN A 16 13.58 -8.19 20.38
C ASN A 16 14.74 -7.32 19.92
N LEU A 17 14.71 -6.82 18.68
CA LEU A 17 15.74 -5.91 18.15
C LEU A 17 15.70 -4.57 18.87
N ALA A 18 14.52 -3.96 19.04
CA ALA A 18 14.36 -2.68 19.72
C ALA A 18 14.81 -2.74 21.19
N GLN A 19 14.52 -3.84 21.90
CA GLN A 19 15.01 -4.07 23.26
C GLN A 19 16.54 -4.20 23.32
N GLN A 20 17.13 -4.94 22.38
CA GLN A 20 18.58 -5.13 22.37
C GLN A 20 19.33 -3.84 22.05
N VAL A 21 18.83 -3.03 21.11
CA VAL A 21 19.39 -1.71 20.79
C VAL A 21 19.24 -0.74 21.97
N GLU A 22 18.11 -0.75 22.68
CA GLU A 22 17.92 0.07 23.89
C GLU A 22 18.98 -0.18 24.96
N ASN A 23 19.43 -1.42 25.12
CA ASN A 23 20.42 -1.77 26.14
C ASN A 23 21.84 -1.24 25.83
N ILE A 24 22.10 -0.79 24.60
CA ILE A 24 23.46 -0.43 24.15
C ILE A 24 23.57 1.00 23.60
N ALA A 25 22.46 1.63 23.22
CA ALA A 25 22.46 2.96 22.61
C ALA A 25 21.44 3.88 23.28
N PRO A 26 21.81 5.13 23.60
CA PRO A 26 20.89 6.11 24.18
C PRO A 26 19.85 6.55 23.16
N ASP A 27 18.69 6.95 23.68
CA ASP A 27 17.59 7.52 22.89
C ASP A 27 17.94 8.91 22.37
N ASP A 28 17.84 9.14 21.06
CA ASP A 28 17.92 10.46 20.44
C ASP A 28 16.62 10.80 19.68
N LYS A 29 15.87 11.73 20.25
CA LYS A 29 14.58 12.20 19.71
C LYS A 29 14.70 13.54 18.97
N SER A 30 15.92 13.99 18.69
CA SER A 30 16.18 15.23 17.94
C SER A 30 15.93 15.06 16.44
N VAL A 31 15.96 13.83 15.93
CA VAL A 31 15.64 13.51 14.54
C VAL A 31 14.14 13.14 14.45
N PRO A 32 13.32 13.89 13.69
CA PRO A 32 11.89 13.63 13.59
C PRO A 32 11.58 12.37 12.76
N ILE A 33 10.47 11.73 13.10
CA ILE A 33 9.89 10.61 12.35
C ILE A 33 8.92 11.19 11.33
N VAL A 34 9.15 10.92 10.05
CA VAL A 34 8.26 11.30 8.96
C VAL A 34 7.40 10.10 8.57
N PHE A 35 6.09 10.25 8.74
CA PHE A 35 5.11 9.35 8.18
C PHE A 35 4.75 9.78 6.77
N GLY A 36 5.03 8.90 5.82
CA GLY A 36 4.61 9.07 4.44
C GLY A 36 3.17 8.61 4.25
N TRP A 37 2.35 9.50 3.68
CA TRP A 37 1.09 9.30 2.93
C TRP A 37 -0.23 9.25 3.70
N GLY A 38 -1.26 9.82 3.05
CA GLY A 38 -2.65 9.91 3.49
C GLY A 38 -3.00 11.22 4.20
N ALA A 39 -3.76 12.10 3.54
CA ALA A 39 -4.67 13.00 4.26
C ALA A 39 -5.68 12.14 5.06
N PRO A 40 -6.28 12.64 6.14
CA PRO A 40 -7.30 11.89 6.87
C PRO A 40 -8.33 11.25 5.93
N LEU A 41 -8.51 9.94 6.03
CA LEU A 41 -9.50 9.20 5.26
C LEU A 41 -10.89 9.75 5.62
N PHE A 42 -11.65 10.12 4.58
CA PHE A 42 -12.97 10.76 4.69
C PHE A 42 -12.98 12.07 5.49
N GLY A 43 -11.83 12.73 5.66
CA GLY A 43 -11.71 13.99 6.40
C GLY A 43 -11.85 13.84 7.93
N ALA A 44 -11.87 12.61 8.45
CA ALA A 44 -12.10 12.34 9.88
C ALA A 44 -11.19 11.26 10.48
N ILE A 45 -10.75 10.28 9.69
CA ILE A 45 -9.98 9.13 10.18
C ILE A 45 -8.49 9.36 9.89
N ASN A 46 -7.65 9.36 10.92
CA ASN A 46 -6.20 9.47 10.73
C ASN A 46 -5.69 8.29 9.91
N TYR A 47 -4.93 8.57 8.84
CA TYR A 47 -4.38 7.49 8.01
C TYR A 47 -3.47 6.58 8.84
N PHE A 48 -2.54 7.13 9.62
CA PHE A 48 -1.75 6.37 10.60
C PHE A 48 -2.47 6.27 11.93
N GLY A 49 -3.18 5.17 12.09
CA GLY A 49 -3.72 4.69 13.35
C GLY A 49 -5.23 4.65 13.45
N GLY A 50 -5.95 5.18 12.47
CA GLY A 50 -7.42 5.19 12.43
C GLY A 50 -8.04 5.70 13.72
N GLU A 51 -8.45 4.78 14.59
CA GLU A 51 -8.99 5.05 15.92
C GLU A 51 -7.93 5.50 16.95
N ILE A 52 -6.70 5.00 16.86
CA ILE A 52 -5.56 5.36 17.72
C ILE A 52 -4.63 6.28 16.94
N ASP A 53 -4.63 7.58 17.22
CA ASP A 53 -3.69 8.51 16.58
C ASP A 53 -2.22 8.19 16.95
N ILE A 54 -1.52 7.47 16.07
CA ILE A 54 -0.14 7.03 16.29
C ILE A 54 0.82 8.23 16.36
N ALA A 55 0.57 9.28 15.58
CA ALA A 55 1.40 10.48 15.62
C ALA A 55 1.29 11.18 16.98
N THR A 56 0.07 11.33 17.50
CA THR A 56 -0.17 11.86 18.85
C THR A 56 0.38 10.94 19.94
N LEU A 57 0.25 9.62 19.80
CA LEU A 57 0.85 8.65 20.73
C LEU A 57 2.37 8.82 20.83
N LEU A 58 3.07 8.82 19.69
CA LEU A 58 4.52 8.98 19.65
C LEU A 58 4.95 10.36 20.15
N ALA A 59 4.21 11.42 19.80
CA ALA A 59 4.45 12.78 20.30
C ALA A 59 4.29 12.87 21.82
N ASN A 60 3.31 12.16 22.39
CA ASN A 60 3.14 12.04 23.83
C ASN A 60 4.27 11.26 24.53
N ARG A 61 5.00 10.40 23.80
CA ARG A 61 6.23 9.73 24.24
C ARG A 61 7.51 10.55 23.97
N GLY A 62 7.35 11.79 23.47
CA GLY A 62 8.43 12.76 23.28
C GLY A 62 9.13 12.69 21.92
N TYR A 63 8.66 11.86 20.99
CA TYR A 63 9.16 11.89 19.61
C TYR A 63 8.56 13.08 18.86
N THR A 64 9.27 13.68 17.92
CA THR A 64 8.63 14.57 16.94
C THR A 64 8.17 13.73 15.76
N VAL A 65 6.90 13.89 15.37
CA VAL A 65 6.32 13.23 14.20
C VAL A 65 5.85 14.27 13.20
N ILE A 66 6.21 14.07 11.93
CA ILE A 66 5.76 14.88 10.80
C ILE A 66 4.93 13.97 9.89
N VAL A 67 3.66 14.31 9.67
CA VAL A 67 2.77 13.57 8.77
C VAL A 67 2.61 14.36 7.48
N ALA A 68 3.11 13.81 6.37
CA ALA A 68 3.02 14.46 5.07
C ALA A 68 1.71 14.10 4.34
N SER A 69 1.03 15.10 3.78
CA SER A 69 -0.27 14.97 3.12
C SER A 69 -0.14 14.99 1.61
N ILE A 70 0.05 13.82 1.02
CA ILE A 70 0.59 13.61 -0.31
C ILE A 70 -0.34 12.69 -1.11
N ALA A 71 -0.32 12.82 -2.43
CA ALA A 71 -1.35 12.31 -3.32
C ALA A 71 -1.54 10.78 -3.20
N PRO A 72 -2.77 10.30 -2.95
CA PRO A 72 -2.99 8.89 -2.61
C PRO A 72 -2.78 7.93 -3.79
N ILE A 73 -3.01 8.42 -5.02
CA ILE A 73 -3.03 7.58 -6.24
C ILE A 73 -2.14 8.12 -7.37
N SER A 74 -1.30 9.12 -7.11
CA SER A 74 -0.38 9.66 -8.12
C SER A 74 0.88 8.80 -8.29
N THR A 75 1.69 9.11 -9.31
CA THR A 75 3.00 8.47 -9.51
C THR A 75 3.93 8.71 -8.33
N ASN A 76 4.92 7.84 -8.15
CA ASN A 76 6.04 8.05 -7.23
C ASN A 76 6.80 9.35 -7.54
N TRP A 77 6.82 9.83 -8.79
CA TRP A 77 7.41 11.13 -9.14
C TRP A 77 6.65 12.30 -8.52
N GLU A 78 5.34 12.40 -8.75
CA GLU A 78 4.50 13.46 -8.20
C GLU A 78 4.57 13.45 -6.68
N ARG A 79 4.39 12.25 -6.11
CA ARG A 79 4.47 11.97 -4.68
C ARG A 79 5.83 12.33 -4.08
N ALA A 80 6.94 12.10 -4.78
CA ALA A 80 8.28 12.52 -4.33
C ALA A 80 8.44 14.05 -4.38
N CYS A 81 7.89 14.74 -5.38
CA CYS A 81 7.89 16.20 -5.45
C CYS A 81 7.08 16.83 -4.32
N GLU A 82 5.90 16.29 -4.01
CA GLU A 82 5.05 16.72 -2.90
C GLU A 82 5.72 16.45 -1.55
N LEU A 83 6.24 15.22 -1.41
CA LEU A 83 7.28 14.75 -0.47
C LEU A 83 8.25 15.86 -0.06
N TYR A 84 9.15 16.08 -1.00
CA TYR A 84 10.24 17.02 -0.89
C TYR A 84 9.75 18.42 -0.57
N ARG A 85 8.70 18.89 -1.26
CA ARG A 85 8.22 20.25 -1.09
C ARG A 85 7.65 20.48 0.31
N GLN A 86 6.84 19.58 0.84
CA GLN A 86 6.27 19.74 2.18
C GLN A 86 7.34 19.77 3.27
N LEU A 87 8.36 18.91 3.17
CA LEU A 87 9.44 18.84 4.16
C LEU A 87 10.41 20.02 4.06
N THR A 88 10.64 20.57 2.86
CA THR A 88 11.54 21.72 2.64
C THR A 88 10.84 23.07 2.73
N PHE A 89 9.50 23.09 2.87
CA PHE A 89 8.72 24.32 2.96
C PHE A 89 9.04 25.14 4.22
N GLY A 90 9.43 24.46 5.31
CA GLY A 90 9.79 25.08 6.59
C GLY A 90 8.60 25.63 7.37
N GLN A 91 7.39 25.23 7.02
CA GLN A 91 6.17 25.60 7.74
C GLN A 91 5.20 24.42 7.77
N PHE A 92 4.55 24.22 8.91
CA PHE A 92 3.64 23.10 9.15
C PHE A 92 2.23 23.58 9.50
N SER A 93 1.26 22.68 9.32
CA SER A 93 0.05 22.67 10.14
C SER A 93 0.41 22.06 11.49
N THR A 94 -0.25 22.47 12.58
CA THR A 94 0.11 22.01 13.93
C THR A 94 -1.09 21.41 14.65
N VAL A 95 -0.86 20.39 15.49
CA VAL A 95 -1.88 19.78 16.34
C VAL A 95 -1.65 20.19 17.79
N ASP A 96 -2.71 20.66 18.44
CA ASP A 96 -2.73 20.77 19.90
C ASP A 96 -2.91 19.37 20.49
N LEU A 97 -1.83 18.79 21.02
CA LEU A 97 -1.82 17.44 21.59
C LEU A 97 -2.71 17.24 22.83
N LYS A 98 -3.22 18.32 23.45
CA LYS A 98 -4.13 18.24 24.60
C LYS A 98 -5.58 18.11 24.17
N THR A 99 -5.98 18.90 23.18
CA THR A 99 -7.35 18.94 22.66
C THR A 99 -7.53 18.04 21.43
N ASN A 100 -6.43 17.55 20.87
CA ASN A 100 -6.34 16.87 19.58
C ASN A 100 -6.96 17.67 18.42
N THR A 101 -6.77 19.00 18.43
CA THR A 101 -7.31 19.90 17.40
C THR A 101 -6.23 20.33 16.42
N LEU A 102 -6.49 20.14 15.12
CA LEU A 102 -5.61 20.52 14.02
C LEU A 102 -5.82 21.98 13.60
N ALA A 103 -4.76 22.79 13.62
CA ALA A 103 -4.69 24.10 12.97
C ALA A 103 -4.21 23.93 11.52
N GLU A 104 -5.12 23.52 10.64
CA GLU A 104 -4.80 23.21 9.24
C GLU A 104 -4.53 24.47 8.39
N ARG A 105 -3.54 24.38 7.50
CA ARG A 105 -3.17 25.40 6.51
C ARG A 105 -2.98 24.79 5.12
N ASN A 106 -3.47 25.51 4.11
CA ASN A 106 -3.46 25.11 2.70
C ASN A 106 -2.84 26.20 1.83
N ASP A 107 -1.53 26.16 1.68
CA ASP A 107 -0.74 27.19 0.98
C ASP A 107 0.59 26.63 0.44
N VAL A 108 0.71 25.30 0.35
CA VAL A 108 1.87 24.67 -0.27
C VAL A 108 1.64 24.60 -1.77
N ASP A 109 2.47 25.32 -2.50
CA ASP A 109 2.58 25.18 -3.95
C ASP A 109 3.65 24.13 -4.30
N VAL A 110 3.29 23.18 -5.16
CA VAL A 110 4.13 22.06 -5.58
C VAL A 110 4.41 22.16 -7.08
N LYS A 111 5.69 22.02 -7.44
CA LYS A 111 6.13 21.95 -8.84
C LYS A 111 6.55 20.52 -9.17
N TYR A 112 6.10 20.00 -10.30
CA TYR A 112 6.41 18.65 -10.80
C TYR A 112 7.48 18.64 -11.90
N GLY A 113 8.01 19.80 -12.31
CA GLY A 113 9.08 19.89 -13.30
C GLY A 113 8.68 19.34 -14.69
N ASN A 114 9.65 18.81 -15.42
CA ASN A 114 9.54 18.39 -16.82
C ASN A 114 9.45 16.85 -16.99
N TYR A 115 9.24 16.09 -15.92
CA TYR A 115 9.35 14.63 -15.92
C TYR A 115 8.48 13.93 -16.96
N PHE A 116 7.24 14.38 -17.14
CA PHE A 116 6.30 13.75 -18.05
C PHE A 116 6.57 14.05 -19.55
N GLY A 117 7.39 15.07 -19.84
CA GLY A 117 7.61 15.54 -21.21
C GLY A 117 6.35 16.10 -21.89
N PRO A 118 6.45 16.50 -23.17
CA PRO A 118 5.33 17.08 -23.92
C PRO A 118 4.30 16.01 -24.33
N ASN A 119 3.01 16.38 -24.30
CA ASN A 119 1.89 15.61 -24.83
C ASN A 119 1.64 14.20 -24.22
N ARG A 120 2.30 13.86 -23.11
CA ARG A 120 2.11 12.57 -22.40
C ARG A 120 1.81 12.74 -20.91
N GLY A 121 1.75 13.98 -20.44
CA GLY A 121 1.68 14.34 -19.03
C GLY A 121 0.44 15.14 -18.66
N PRO A 122 0.42 15.64 -17.42
CA PRO A 122 -0.63 16.52 -16.92
C PRO A 122 -0.74 17.82 -17.73
N GLU A 123 -1.91 18.46 -17.67
CA GLU A 123 -2.18 19.75 -18.32
C GLU A 123 -1.29 20.88 -17.77
N ARG A 124 -0.83 20.74 -16.52
CA ARG A 124 0.05 21.67 -15.82
C ARG A 124 1.14 20.91 -15.08
N THR A 125 2.26 21.59 -14.84
CA THR A 125 3.40 21.03 -14.09
C THR A 125 3.47 21.53 -12.65
N CYS A 126 2.35 22.03 -12.11
CA CYS A 126 2.26 22.46 -10.73
C CYS A 126 0.84 22.34 -10.17
N THR A 127 0.75 22.24 -8.85
CA THR A 127 -0.46 22.43 -8.06
C THR A 127 -0.23 23.53 -7.04
N THR A 128 -1.32 24.20 -6.63
CA THR A 128 -1.30 25.26 -5.62
C THR A 128 -2.24 24.93 -4.46
N ASN A 129 -2.08 25.66 -3.35
CA ASN A 129 -2.94 25.58 -2.16
C ASN A 129 -3.07 24.15 -1.59
N ARG A 130 -1.99 23.36 -1.62
CA ARG A 130 -1.97 22.04 -0.99
C ARG A 130 -1.81 22.16 0.52
N ARG A 131 -2.26 21.14 1.24
CA ARG A 131 -2.07 21.00 2.69
C ARG A 131 -0.59 21.04 3.04
N ARG A 132 -0.25 21.78 4.10
CA ARG A 132 1.06 21.63 4.75
C ARG A 132 1.15 20.25 5.41
N ALA A 133 2.37 19.74 5.53
CA ALA A 133 2.62 18.62 6.45
C ALA A 133 2.20 19.01 7.87
N ILE A 134 1.81 18.02 8.67
CA ILE A 134 1.30 18.22 10.02
C ILE A 134 2.41 17.86 11.01
N LEU A 135 2.73 18.80 11.89
CA LEU A 135 3.72 18.63 12.96
C LEU A 135 3.01 18.22 14.27
N TYR A 136 3.42 17.07 14.79
CA TYR A 136 3.10 16.58 16.13
C TYR A 136 4.36 16.63 16.98
N SER A 137 4.47 17.62 17.85
CA SER A 137 5.63 17.74 18.75
C SER A 137 5.25 18.38 20.08
N ARG A 138 5.93 17.94 21.14
CA ARG A 138 5.96 18.66 22.43
C ARG A 138 7.10 19.68 22.50
N SER A 139 8.01 19.67 21.52
CA SER A 139 9.15 20.57 21.45
C SER A 139 8.86 21.76 20.56
N ARG A 140 9.02 22.98 21.11
CA ARG A 140 8.91 24.23 20.34
C ARG A 140 10.03 24.40 19.31
N GLY A 141 11.13 23.65 19.45
CA GLY A 141 12.27 23.73 18.53
C GLY A 141 11.97 23.28 17.10
N PHE A 142 10.79 22.69 16.84
CA PHE A 142 10.38 22.24 15.52
C PHE A 142 9.44 23.20 14.78
N GLU A 143 9.06 24.34 15.39
CA GLU A 143 8.15 25.31 14.76
C GLU A 143 8.74 25.91 13.46
N ASP A 144 10.04 26.18 13.44
CA ASP A 144 10.80 26.71 12.29
C ASP A 144 11.65 25.64 11.59
N TRP A 145 11.43 24.36 11.92
CA TRP A 145 12.23 23.26 11.35
C TRP A 145 11.97 23.13 9.85
N LYS A 146 13.01 22.80 9.10
CA LYS A 146 12.91 22.43 7.69
C LYS A 146 13.87 21.30 7.41
N TRP A 147 13.52 20.47 6.43
CA TRP A 147 14.38 19.39 6.00
C TRP A 147 15.56 19.92 5.18
N ASP A 148 16.77 19.77 5.72
CA ASP A 148 18.02 20.12 5.06
C ASP A 148 19.18 19.27 5.58
N LYS A 149 20.40 19.58 5.14
CA LYS A 149 21.62 18.82 5.48
C LYS A 149 21.91 18.73 6.98
N ASP A 150 21.47 19.71 7.77
CA ASP A 150 21.75 19.78 9.21
C ASP A 150 20.54 19.24 10.02
N HIS A 151 19.43 18.94 9.34
CA HIS A 151 18.15 18.53 9.92
C HIS A 151 17.64 17.27 9.23
N LYS A 152 18.15 16.10 9.63
CA LYS A 152 17.80 14.80 9.03
C LYS A 152 16.42 14.30 9.46
N VAL A 153 15.95 13.21 8.85
CA VAL A 153 14.69 12.55 9.19
C VAL A 153 14.81 11.02 9.24
N HIS A 154 13.93 10.38 10.00
CA HIS A 154 13.63 8.95 9.85
C HIS A 154 12.33 8.78 9.06
N PHE A 155 12.33 8.05 7.96
CA PHE A 155 11.09 7.73 7.24
C PHE A 155 10.49 6.43 7.77
N VAL A 156 9.19 6.45 8.06
CA VAL A 156 8.38 5.24 8.27
C VAL A 156 7.25 5.28 7.24
N CYS A 157 7.24 4.28 6.38
CA CYS A 157 6.45 4.24 5.15
C CYS A 157 5.51 3.05 5.17
N HIS A 158 4.27 3.27 4.71
CA HIS A 158 3.31 2.21 4.45
C HIS A 158 3.02 2.10 2.94
N SER A 159 2.76 0.88 2.45
CA SER A 159 2.28 0.63 1.09
C SER A 159 3.19 1.25 0.00
N GLN A 160 2.63 1.88 -1.04
CA GLN A 160 3.37 2.60 -2.11
C GLN A 160 4.44 3.57 -1.56
N GLY A 161 4.31 4.01 -0.32
CA GLY A 161 5.20 4.97 0.29
C GLY A 161 6.67 4.60 0.35
N GLY A 162 6.98 3.31 0.49
CA GLY A 162 8.37 2.86 0.47
C GLY A 162 9.01 3.08 -0.91
N ASN A 163 8.29 2.81 -1.99
CA ASN A 163 8.76 3.09 -3.36
C ASN A 163 8.89 4.59 -3.63
N THR A 164 8.00 5.41 -3.07
CA THR A 164 8.15 6.85 -3.22
C THR A 164 9.39 7.39 -2.51
N VAL A 165 9.64 7.00 -1.25
CA VAL A 165 10.84 7.44 -0.53
C VAL A 165 12.10 6.89 -1.20
N ARG A 166 12.09 5.64 -1.69
CA ARG A 166 13.17 5.08 -2.49
C ARG A 166 13.49 5.95 -3.69
N PHE A 167 12.46 6.36 -4.45
CA PHE A 167 12.65 7.23 -5.61
C PHE A 167 13.13 8.63 -5.22
N LEU A 168 12.55 9.24 -4.18
CA LEU A 168 12.96 10.55 -3.68
C LEU A 168 14.45 10.59 -3.30
N LEU A 169 14.93 9.58 -2.57
CA LEU A 169 16.33 9.50 -2.14
C LEU A 169 17.27 9.34 -3.34
N ASP A 170 16.89 8.53 -4.31
CA ASP A 170 17.64 8.41 -5.57
C ASP A 170 17.67 9.74 -6.36
N LEU A 171 16.54 10.45 -6.41
CA LEU A 171 16.43 11.77 -7.05
C LEU A 171 17.32 12.82 -6.38
N MET A 172 17.44 12.76 -5.04
CA MET A 172 18.28 13.66 -4.24
C MET A 172 19.76 13.29 -4.26
N ARG A 173 20.08 12.01 -4.46
CA ARG A 173 21.47 11.53 -4.59
C ARG A 173 22.10 11.96 -5.91
N ARG A 174 21.36 11.90 -7.00
CA ARG A 174 21.86 12.18 -8.37
C ARG A 174 21.49 13.60 -8.81
N ASN A 175 22.15 14.10 -9.86
CA ASN A 175 21.75 15.37 -10.47
C ASN A 175 20.63 15.12 -11.48
N ASN A 176 19.40 15.44 -11.08
CA ASN A 176 18.20 15.32 -11.89
C ASN A 176 17.63 16.70 -12.26
N GLY A 177 18.49 17.72 -12.36
CA GLY A 177 18.09 19.10 -12.64
C GLY A 177 17.41 19.29 -14.00
N TYR A 178 17.60 18.37 -14.95
CA TYR A 178 16.90 18.34 -16.22
C TYR A 178 15.41 17.96 -16.07
N LEU A 179 15.07 17.14 -15.07
CA LEU A 179 13.69 16.81 -14.70
C LEU A 179 13.12 17.90 -13.79
N HIS A 180 13.88 18.35 -12.80
CA HIS A 180 13.44 19.37 -11.86
C HIS A 180 14.62 20.15 -11.27
N THR A 181 14.88 21.33 -11.82
CA THR A 181 16.06 22.14 -11.48
C THR A 181 16.06 22.60 -10.02
N GLU A 182 14.89 22.98 -9.48
CA GLU A 182 14.78 23.53 -8.13
C GLU A 182 14.84 22.43 -7.06
N TYR A 183 14.15 21.30 -7.26
CA TYR A 183 14.07 20.26 -6.23
C TYR A 183 15.21 19.26 -6.31
N PHE A 184 15.67 18.90 -7.52
CA PHE A 184 16.59 17.80 -7.75
C PHE A 184 17.82 18.18 -8.60
N GLY A 185 18.12 19.48 -8.72
CA GLY A 185 19.32 19.96 -9.43
C GLY A 185 20.64 19.82 -8.66
N GLN A 186 20.57 19.63 -7.34
CA GLN A 186 21.74 19.42 -6.49
C GLN A 186 21.86 17.94 -6.08
N PRO A 187 22.95 17.24 -6.43
CA PRO A 187 23.18 15.85 -6.05
C PRO A 187 23.70 15.71 -4.60
N GLY A 188 23.83 14.47 -4.12
CA GLY A 188 24.50 14.13 -2.87
C GLY A 188 23.72 14.50 -1.61
N ARG A 189 22.38 14.48 -1.67
CA ARG A 189 21.51 14.84 -0.54
C ARG A 189 20.72 13.66 0.03
N ASP A 190 21.05 12.43 -0.35
CA ASP A 190 20.43 11.24 0.21
C ASP A 190 20.75 11.03 1.69
N ASP A 191 21.86 11.58 2.19
CA ASP A 191 22.23 11.57 3.61
C ASP A 191 21.37 12.49 4.51
N TRP A 192 20.40 13.21 3.93
CA TRP A 192 19.37 13.95 4.68
C TRP A 192 18.35 13.02 5.36
N ALA A 193 18.44 11.71 5.12
CA ALA A 193 17.70 10.68 5.83
C ALA A 193 18.65 9.80 6.65
N THR A 194 18.25 9.47 7.87
CA THR A 194 19.00 8.54 8.75
C THR A 194 18.57 7.10 8.52
N SER A 195 17.25 6.87 8.40
CA SER A 195 16.68 5.54 8.15
C SER A 195 15.40 5.57 7.34
N VAL A 196 15.05 4.42 6.76
CA VAL A 196 13.78 4.13 6.10
C VAL A 196 13.25 2.80 6.63
N THR A 197 12.04 2.81 7.19
CA THR A 197 11.30 1.62 7.59
C THR A 197 10.07 1.47 6.69
N THR A 198 9.86 0.29 6.09
CA THR A 198 8.72 0.03 5.19
C THR A 198 7.80 -1.05 5.74
N LEU A 199 6.50 -0.78 5.73
CA LEU A 199 5.41 -1.67 6.11
C LEU A 199 4.57 -1.97 4.86
N GLY A 200 4.43 -3.24 4.48
CA GLY A 200 3.53 -3.64 3.38
C GLY A 200 3.87 -3.03 2.01
N THR A 201 5.12 -2.58 1.78
CA THR A 201 5.48 -1.88 0.53
C THR A 201 5.61 -2.85 -0.65
N PRO A 202 5.01 -2.58 -1.82
CA PRO A 202 5.17 -3.41 -3.01
C PRO A 202 6.53 -3.13 -3.70
N HIS A 203 7.67 -3.53 -3.10
CA HIS A 203 9.00 -3.24 -3.68
C HIS A 203 9.27 -3.94 -5.01
N ARG A 204 8.44 -4.92 -5.37
CA ARG A 204 8.43 -5.64 -6.65
C ARG A 204 7.07 -5.59 -7.36
N GLY A 205 6.21 -4.65 -6.95
CA GLY A 205 4.85 -4.49 -7.46
C GLY A 205 3.84 -5.44 -6.83
N THR A 206 2.58 -5.31 -7.24
CA THR A 206 1.45 -6.10 -6.75
C THR A 206 0.54 -6.54 -7.88
N THR A 207 -0.11 -7.69 -7.73
CA THR A 207 -1.12 -8.23 -8.66
C THR A 207 -2.52 -7.66 -8.43
N ILE A 208 -2.71 -6.74 -7.48
CA ILE A 208 -4.04 -6.12 -7.24
C ILE A 208 -4.60 -5.43 -8.48
N ILE A 209 -3.75 -4.86 -9.32
CA ILE A 209 -4.17 -4.21 -10.57
C ILE A 209 -4.72 -5.24 -11.56
N ASP A 210 -4.02 -6.36 -11.74
CA ASP A 210 -4.49 -7.49 -12.56
C ASP A 210 -5.84 -8.02 -12.06
N VAL A 211 -5.97 -8.13 -10.74
CA VAL A 211 -7.20 -8.55 -10.08
C VAL A 211 -8.34 -7.59 -10.41
N LEU A 212 -8.16 -6.28 -10.19
CA LEU A 212 -9.19 -5.27 -10.45
C LEU A 212 -9.61 -5.24 -11.92
N GLU A 213 -8.67 -5.41 -12.86
CA GLU A 213 -8.96 -5.51 -14.29
C GLU A 213 -9.75 -6.80 -14.62
N SER A 214 -9.40 -7.92 -14.00
CA SER A 214 -10.07 -9.21 -14.24
C SER A 214 -11.50 -9.29 -13.69
N PHE A 215 -11.80 -8.55 -12.61
CA PHE A 215 -13.12 -8.47 -11.99
C PHE A 215 -14.15 -7.75 -12.89
N VAL A 216 -13.68 -6.74 -13.62
CA VAL A 216 -14.52 -5.82 -14.37
C VAL A 216 -14.60 -6.27 -15.82
N ASP A 217 -15.59 -7.12 -16.12
CA ASP A 217 -16.02 -7.44 -17.50
C ASP A 217 -16.84 -6.25 -18.06
N ARG A 218 -16.30 -5.03 -18.08
CA ARG A 218 -17.02 -3.85 -18.61
C ARG A 218 -16.40 -3.36 -19.91
N GLN A 219 -17.25 -2.83 -20.79
CA GLN A 219 -16.77 -1.96 -21.86
C GLN A 219 -15.97 -0.81 -21.26
N LEU A 220 -14.83 -0.51 -21.88
CA LEU A 220 -13.84 0.47 -21.46
C LEU A 220 -14.45 1.78 -20.92
N CYS A 221 -15.43 2.34 -21.65
CA CYS A 221 -16.10 3.59 -21.29
C CYS A 221 -16.88 3.52 -19.97
N ALA A 222 -17.45 2.36 -19.62
CA ALA A 222 -18.25 2.20 -18.41
C ALA A 222 -17.40 2.08 -17.13
N ALA A 223 -16.14 1.62 -17.25
CA ALA A 223 -15.18 1.62 -16.14
C ALA A 223 -14.65 3.04 -15.88
N VAL A 224 -14.25 3.75 -16.94
CA VAL A 224 -13.82 5.16 -16.89
C VAL A 224 -14.92 6.03 -16.29
N GLY A 225 -16.17 5.84 -16.70
CA GLY A 225 -17.30 6.61 -16.18
C GLY A 225 -17.51 6.45 -14.67
N LEU A 226 -17.27 5.25 -14.11
CA LEU A 226 -17.38 5.04 -12.65
C LEU A 226 -16.27 5.76 -11.89
N ILE A 227 -15.02 5.65 -12.36
CA ILE A 227 -13.87 6.33 -11.76
C ILE A 227 -14.04 7.85 -11.87
N ALA A 228 -14.52 8.34 -13.02
CA ALA A 228 -14.79 9.75 -13.24
C ALA A 228 -15.85 10.31 -12.28
N ARG A 229 -16.91 9.57 -11.97
CA ARG A 229 -17.92 9.96 -10.95
C ARG A 229 -17.31 10.08 -9.56
N LEU A 230 -16.47 9.12 -9.17
CA LEU A 230 -15.76 9.15 -7.90
C LEU A 230 -14.83 10.37 -7.83
N PHE A 231 -14.05 10.60 -8.88
CA PHE A 231 -13.10 11.71 -8.95
C PHE A 231 -13.79 13.07 -8.99
N ALA A 232 -14.93 13.19 -9.69
CA ALA A 232 -15.79 14.37 -9.67
C ALA A 232 -16.23 14.70 -8.24
N THR A 233 -16.72 13.68 -7.51
CA THR A 233 -17.17 13.84 -6.12
C THR A 233 -16.04 14.28 -5.19
N ALA A 234 -14.85 13.68 -5.33
CA ALA A 234 -13.69 14.02 -4.51
C ALA A 234 -13.11 15.41 -4.83
N SER A 235 -13.23 15.87 -6.07
CA SER A 235 -12.46 17.01 -6.60
C SER A 235 -13.30 18.25 -6.94
N PHE A 236 -14.62 18.22 -6.70
CA PHE A 236 -15.53 19.32 -7.04
C PHE A 236 -15.31 20.58 -6.19
N ASN A 237 -15.05 20.40 -4.90
CA ASN A 237 -14.73 21.50 -4.00
C ASN A 237 -13.28 21.96 -4.20
N PRO A 238 -12.94 23.22 -3.84
CA PRO A 238 -11.55 23.66 -3.83
C PRO A 238 -10.73 22.83 -2.81
N PRO A 239 -9.40 22.68 -2.97
CA PRO A 239 -8.58 21.78 -2.17
C PRO A 239 -8.81 21.86 -0.66
N GLU A 240 -8.97 23.08 -0.13
CA GLU A 240 -9.19 23.33 1.29
C GLU A 240 -10.54 22.85 1.84
N LYS A 241 -11.48 22.45 0.98
CA LYS A 241 -12.80 21.92 1.35
C LYS A 241 -13.00 20.46 0.94
N ARG A 242 -11.97 19.80 0.43
CA ARG A 242 -12.07 18.38 0.04
C ARG A 242 -11.89 17.51 1.28
N ALA A 243 -12.87 16.64 1.53
CA ALA A 243 -12.78 15.60 2.56
C ALA A 243 -11.69 14.58 2.22
N PHE A 244 -11.51 14.30 0.92
CA PHE A 244 -10.44 13.44 0.41
C PHE A 244 -9.86 14.09 -0.85
N ASP A 245 -8.66 14.66 -0.74
CA ASP A 245 -7.99 15.34 -1.86
C ASP A 245 -7.12 14.36 -2.65
N LEU A 246 -7.52 14.09 -3.90
CA LEU A 246 -6.75 13.26 -4.83
C LEU A 246 -5.47 13.94 -5.31
N GLN A 247 -5.38 15.27 -5.20
CA GLN A 247 -4.27 16.10 -5.69
C GLN A 247 -4.00 16.02 -7.21
N LEU A 248 -5.02 15.64 -7.99
CA LEU A 248 -4.93 15.48 -9.45
C LEU A 248 -5.35 16.73 -10.25
N ASP A 249 -5.42 17.92 -9.63
CA ASP A 249 -5.88 19.15 -10.31
C ASP A 249 -5.04 19.51 -11.54
N HIS A 250 -3.74 19.22 -11.50
CA HIS A 250 -2.82 19.50 -12.60
C HIS A 250 -3.07 18.60 -13.82
N TRP A 251 -3.79 17.48 -13.65
CA TRP A 251 -4.33 16.65 -14.73
C TRP A 251 -5.66 17.17 -15.30
N GLY A 252 -6.19 18.30 -14.79
CA GLY A 252 -7.53 18.78 -15.12
C GLY A 252 -8.64 18.07 -14.36
N ILE A 253 -8.30 17.20 -13.39
CA ILE A 253 -9.26 16.49 -12.52
C ILE A 253 -9.59 17.40 -11.32
N CYS A 254 -10.26 18.50 -11.62
CA CYS A 254 -10.74 19.49 -10.66
C CYS A 254 -11.87 20.30 -11.28
N ARG A 255 -12.64 21.02 -10.47
CA ARG A 255 -13.69 21.91 -10.96
C ARG A 255 -13.09 23.13 -11.68
N ASN A 256 -13.57 23.44 -12.88
CA ASN A 256 -13.26 24.67 -13.59
C ASN A 256 -14.00 25.89 -13.00
N THR A 257 -13.49 27.10 -13.24
CA THR A 257 -14.13 28.32 -12.74
C THR A 257 -15.56 28.44 -13.28
N GLY A 258 -16.54 28.53 -12.39
CA GLY A 258 -17.97 28.64 -12.75
C GLY A 258 -18.63 27.33 -13.21
N GLU A 259 -17.91 26.22 -13.27
CA GLU A 259 -18.42 24.93 -13.74
C GLU A 259 -19.45 24.35 -12.75
N THR A 260 -20.55 23.77 -13.25
CA THR A 260 -21.52 23.05 -12.41
C THR A 260 -21.01 21.65 -12.09
N PHE A 261 -21.57 20.98 -11.07
CA PHE A 261 -21.19 19.59 -10.77
C PHE A 261 -21.45 18.67 -11.97
N GLN A 262 -22.61 18.84 -12.61
CA GLN A 262 -22.98 18.08 -13.81
C GLN A 262 -22.02 18.35 -14.98
N GLY A 263 -21.62 19.61 -15.21
CA GLY A 263 -20.66 19.95 -16.26
C GLY A 263 -19.27 19.34 -16.02
N MET A 264 -18.80 19.33 -14.77
CA MET A 264 -17.57 18.63 -14.40
C MET A 264 -17.69 17.14 -14.65
N LEU A 265 -18.83 16.54 -14.31
CA LEU A 265 -19.06 15.11 -14.52
C LEU A 265 -18.99 14.74 -16.01
N GLU A 266 -19.71 15.47 -16.86
CA GLU A 266 -19.69 15.27 -18.32
C GLU A 266 -18.28 15.39 -18.90
N ARG A 267 -17.49 16.35 -18.43
CA ARG A 267 -16.09 16.54 -18.86
C ARG A 267 -15.15 15.43 -18.38
N LEU A 268 -15.31 14.96 -17.13
CA LEU A 268 -14.47 13.89 -16.60
C LEU A 268 -14.81 12.52 -17.22
N GLU A 269 -16.08 12.30 -17.57
CA GLU A 269 -16.55 11.08 -18.25
C GLU A 269 -16.28 11.08 -19.77
N SER A 270 -15.93 12.23 -20.36
CA SER A 270 -15.79 12.33 -21.81
C SER A 270 -14.69 11.40 -22.34
N PRO A 271 -14.87 10.80 -23.54
CA PRO A 271 -13.75 10.20 -24.27
C PRO A 271 -12.61 11.23 -24.39
N ASP A 272 -11.37 10.78 -24.18
CA ASP A 272 -10.17 11.64 -24.14
C ASP A 272 -10.20 12.77 -23.08
N GLY A 273 -11.11 12.68 -22.10
CA GLY A 273 -11.17 13.58 -20.95
C GLY A 273 -10.03 13.36 -19.95
N PRO A 274 -9.93 14.21 -18.92
CA PRO A 274 -8.85 14.15 -17.91
C PRO A 274 -8.68 12.78 -17.26
N VAL A 275 -9.79 12.15 -16.84
CA VAL A 275 -9.76 10.84 -16.15
C VAL A 275 -9.33 9.74 -17.11
N TRP A 276 -9.83 9.76 -18.35
CA TRP A 276 -9.41 8.83 -19.39
C TRP A 276 -7.89 8.95 -19.62
N LYS A 277 -7.38 10.17 -19.87
CA LYS A 277 -5.96 10.42 -20.12
C LYS A 277 -5.08 9.95 -18.97
N TRP A 278 -5.49 10.21 -17.74
CA TRP A 278 -4.77 9.79 -16.54
C TRP A 278 -4.74 8.27 -16.41
N LEU A 279 -5.91 7.61 -16.50
CA LEU A 279 -6.06 6.17 -16.29
C LEU A 279 -5.32 5.33 -17.36
N TYR A 280 -5.36 5.76 -18.62
CA TYR A 280 -4.70 5.05 -19.73
C TYR A 280 -3.22 5.41 -19.93
N SER A 281 -2.71 6.37 -19.16
CA SER A 281 -1.28 6.63 -19.15
C SER A 281 -0.55 5.61 -18.27
N LYS A 282 0.78 5.52 -18.45
CA LYS A 282 1.68 4.91 -17.46
C LYS A 282 2.04 5.87 -16.30
N ASN A 283 1.36 7.02 -16.22
CA ASN A 283 1.68 8.12 -15.32
C ASN A 283 0.62 8.23 -14.22
N ASN A 284 0.37 7.12 -13.51
CA ASN A 284 -0.54 7.07 -12.37
C ASN A 284 -0.05 6.05 -11.33
N GLY A 285 -0.61 6.13 -10.13
CA GLY A 285 -0.27 5.24 -9.01
C GLY A 285 -0.68 3.78 -9.24
N PHE A 286 -1.65 3.48 -10.10
CA PHE A 286 -1.98 2.09 -10.42
C PHE A 286 -0.82 1.43 -11.17
N TYR A 287 -0.32 2.08 -12.22
CA TYR A 287 0.85 1.60 -12.95
C TYR A 287 2.09 1.55 -12.05
N ASP A 288 2.34 2.60 -11.26
CA ASP A 288 3.49 2.71 -10.37
C ASP A 288 3.52 1.69 -9.20
N ASN A 289 2.40 0.98 -8.97
CA ASN A 289 2.34 -0.16 -8.05
C ASN A 289 2.27 -1.52 -8.75
N SER A 290 2.10 -1.58 -10.08
CA SER A 290 2.12 -2.83 -10.83
C SER A 290 3.52 -3.46 -10.83
N ILE A 291 3.63 -4.74 -11.13
CA ILE A 291 4.91 -5.44 -11.27
C ILE A 291 5.78 -4.76 -12.33
N GLU A 292 5.18 -4.38 -13.46
CA GLU A 292 5.85 -3.69 -14.57
C GLU A 292 6.31 -2.29 -14.17
N GLY A 293 5.45 -1.48 -13.54
CA GLY A 293 5.82 -0.12 -13.15
C GLY A 293 6.90 -0.08 -12.07
N VAL A 294 6.83 -0.98 -11.08
CA VAL A 294 7.88 -1.08 -10.05
C VAL A 294 9.18 -1.65 -10.65
N HIS A 295 9.11 -2.54 -11.63
CA HIS A 295 10.29 -2.97 -12.37
C HIS A 295 10.91 -1.81 -13.15
N GLU A 296 10.13 -1.02 -13.90
CA GLU A 296 10.61 0.17 -14.60
C GLU A 296 11.24 1.20 -13.65
N LEU A 297 10.66 1.38 -12.46
CA LEU A 297 11.24 2.20 -11.39
C LEU A 297 12.60 1.64 -10.95
N SER A 298 12.69 0.33 -10.74
CA SER A 298 13.93 -0.33 -10.28
C SER A 298 15.06 -0.24 -11.32
N GLN A 299 14.74 -0.16 -12.61
CA GLN A 299 15.76 0.08 -13.66
C GLN A 299 16.33 1.50 -13.64
N LYS A 300 15.64 2.46 -13.01
CA LYS A 300 15.99 3.89 -13.03
C LYS A 300 16.47 4.42 -11.68
N THR A 301 16.38 3.62 -10.62
CA THR A 301 16.62 4.04 -9.24
C THR A 301 17.62 3.14 -8.54
N ILE A 302 18.36 3.69 -7.57
CA ILE A 302 19.12 2.87 -6.63
C ILE A 302 18.17 2.05 -5.73
N ASN A 303 18.59 0.85 -5.37
CA ASN A 303 17.86 0.03 -4.40
C ASN A 303 17.96 0.63 -2.98
N THR A 304 19.17 1.05 -2.61
CA THR A 304 19.56 1.53 -1.28
C THR A 304 20.67 2.56 -1.38
N SER A 305 20.84 3.36 -0.32
CA SER A 305 21.96 4.29 -0.14
C SER A 305 22.94 3.78 0.93
N PRO A 306 24.26 3.94 0.73
CA PRO A 306 25.26 3.64 1.75
C PRO A 306 25.16 4.51 3.01
N ASN A 307 24.42 5.62 2.95
CA ASN A 307 24.28 6.56 4.05
C ASN A 307 23.09 6.23 4.97
N ILE A 308 22.25 5.24 4.63
CA ILE A 308 20.93 5.07 5.26
C ILE A 308 20.76 3.65 5.82
N PHE A 309 20.10 3.53 6.97
CA PHE A 309 19.62 2.24 7.49
C PHE A 309 18.25 1.90 6.93
N TYR A 310 18.04 0.65 6.51
CA TYR A 310 16.74 0.21 5.99
C TYR A 310 16.19 -0.98 6.79
N PHE A 311 14.90 -0.91 7.10
CA PHE A 311 14.15 -1.99 7.75
C PHE A 311 12.86 -2.25 6.96
N SER A 312 12.46 -3.51 6.86
CA SER A 312 11.20 -3.89 6.22
C SER A 312 10.45 -4.91 7.04
N LEU A 313 9.13 -4.80 7.05
CA LEU A 313 8.23 -5.77 7.66
C LEU A 313 7.19 -6.19 6.62
N SER A 314 6.98 -7.50 6.50
CA SER A 314 6.02 -8.11 5.59
C SER A 314 4.78 -8.55 6.34
N PHE A 315 3.66 -8.64 5.63
CA PHE A 315 2.36 -9.02 6.16
C PHE A 315 1.67 -9.97 5.18
N HIS A 316 0.79 -10.82 5.69
CA HIS A 316 -0.23 -11.46 4.88
C HIS A 316 -1.54 -11.56 5.66
N ALA A 317 -2.62 -11.76 4.92
CA ALA A 317 -4.01 -11.87 5.36
C ALA A 317 -4.64 -13.22 4.92
N THR A 318 -3.80 -14.17 4.53
CA THR A 318 -4.21 -15.41 3.87
C THR A 318 -4.00 -16.67 4.72
N ARG A 319 -4.79 -17.71 4.42
CA ARG A 319 -4.57 -19.11 4.80
C ARG A 319 -4.73 -20.02 3.58
N PRO A 320 -4.14 -21.23 3.57
CA PRO A 320 -4.31 -22.17 2.46
C PRO A 320 -5.79 -22.53 2.20
N PHE A 321 -6.18 -22.64 0.94
CA PHE A 321 -7.48 -23.17 0.54
C PHE A 321 -7.57 -24.67 0.90
N PRO A 322 -8.68 -25.16 1.49
CA PRO A 322 -8.82 -26.58 1.83
C PRO A 322 -8.73 -27.48 0.60
N THR A 323 -7.80 -28.43 0.61
CA THR A 323 -7.72 -29.46 -0.45
C THR A 323 -8.82 -30.50 -0.30
N ASP A 324 -9.12 -30.88 0.94
CA ASP A 324 -10.18 -31.83 1.28
C ASP A 324 -11.52 -31.13 1.55
N TRP A 325 -12.60 -31.91 1.42
CA TRP A 325 -13.93 -31.46 1.78
C TRP A 325 -14.03 -31.16 3.27
N PRO A 326 -14.37 -29.91 3.65
CA PRO A 326 -14.60 -29.59 5.05
C PRO A 326 -15.85 -30.31 5.56
N ASP A 327 -15.92 -30.59 6.86
CA ASP A 327 -17.02 -31.35 7.45
C ASP A 327 -18.38 -30.68 7.25
N TRP A 328 -18.44 -29.35 7.35
CA TRP A 328 -19.65 -28.59 7.03
C TRP A 328 -20.04 -28.74 5.55
N GLY A 329 -19.08 -28.89 4.64
CA GLY A 329 -19.33 -29.06 3.20
C GLY A 329 -20.01 -30.40 2.91
N LYS A 330 -19.58 -31.46 3.62
CA LYS A 330 -20.23 -32.78 3.57
C LYS A 330 -21.67 -32.71 4.09
N VAL A 331 -21.91 -31.97 5.18
CA VAL A 331 -23.25 -31.74 5.73
C VAL A 331 -24.12 -30.94 4.75
N ALA A 332 -23.62 -29.85 4.19
CA ALA A 332 -24.35 -29.00 3.25
C ALA A 332 -24.79 -29.76 1.98
N LEU A 333 -23.95 -30.67 1.48
CA LEU A 333 -24.32 -31.56 0.36
C LEU A 333 -25.47 -32.51 0.72
N ASN A 334 -25.49 -33.03 1.95
CA ASN A 334 -26.55 -33.92 2.42
C ASN A 334 -27.90 -33.19 2.57
N GLU A 335 -27.87 -31.89 2.81
CA GLU A 335 -29.05 -31.04 3.01
C GLU A 335 -29.58 -30.38 1.71
N PHE A 336 -28.91 -30.58 0.57
CA PHE A 336 -29.28 -29.91 -0.67
C PHE A 336 -30.72 -30.32 -1.12
N PRO A 337 -31.65 -29.36 -1.31
CA PRO A 337 -33.07 -29.65 -1.51
C PRO A 337 -33.36 -30.08 -2.94
N PHE A 338 -33.28 -31.39 -3.23
CA PHE A 338 -33.60 -31.91 -4.56
C PHE A 338 -35.10 -31.94 -4.83
N LYS A 339 -35.50 -31.43 -6.00
CA LYS A 339 -36.73 -31.88 -6.67
C LYS A 339 -36.40 -33.19 -7.40
N THR A 340 -37.11 -34.27 -7.07
CA THR A 340 -36.94 -35.57 -7.72
C THR A 340 -37.05 -35.45 -9.25
N GLY A 341 -36.09 -36.03 -10.01
CA GLY A 341 -36.26 -36.30 -11.44
C GLY A 341 -35.56 -35.40 -12.47
N ILE A 342 -34.48 -34.66 -12.14
CA ILE A 342 -33.71 -33.88 -13.14
C ILE A 342 -32.42 -34.63 -13.56
N PRO A 343 -32.24 -34.99 -14.84
CA PRO A 343 -30.98 -35.56 -15.34
C PRO A 343 -29.90 -34.47 -15.49
N ILE A 344 -28.71 -34.68 -14.92
CA ILE A 344 -27.56 -33.77 -15.05
C ILE A 344 -26.70 -34.20 -16.25
N PRO A 345 -26.45 -33.36 -17.27
CA PRO A 345 -25.83 -33.80 -18.53
C PRO A 345 -24.32 -34.07 -18.51
N PHE A 346 -23.61 -33.74 -17.42
CA PHE A 346 -22.14 -33.69 -17.42
C PHE A 346 -21.43 -34.96 -16.90
N LEU A 347 -22.18 -35.97 -16.45
CA LEU A 347 -21.64 -37.27 -16.01
C LEU A 347 -21.68 -38.29 -17.15
N GLY A 348 -20.83 -38.07 -18.15
CA GLY A 348 -20.83 -38.85 -19.40
C GLY A 348 -20.36 -40.31 -19.32
N GLN A 349 -19.91 -40.83 -18.17
CA GLN A 349 -19.43 -42.23 -18.06
C GLN A 349 -19.62 -42.89 -16.67
N LEU A 350 -20.61 -42.48 -15.87
CA LEU A 350 -20.99 -43.21 -14.66
C LEU A 350 -22.43 -43.71 -14.79
N THR A 351 -22.56 -45.04 -14.78
CA THR A 351 -23.78 -45.83 -14.91
C THR A 351 -24.89 -45.41 -13.94
N ASN A 352 -26.14 -45.54 -14.40
CA ASN A 352 -27.42 -45.42 -13.68
C ASN A 352 -27.34 -45.29 -12.14
N MET A 353 -27.07 -44.09 -11.62
CA MET A 353 -27.41 -43.74 -10.24
C MET A 353 -28.77 -43.05 -10.23
N VAL A 354 -29.76 -43.74 -9.64
CA VAL A 354 -31.06 -43.15 -9.32
C VAL A 354 -30.83 -42.02 -8.31
N VAL A 355 -31.40 -40.85 -8.61
CA VAL A 355 -31.27 -39.60 -7.86
C VAL A 355 -31.85 -39.74 -6.45
N ASN A 356 -31.01 -40.19 -5.52
CA ASN A 356 -31.04 -39.98 -4.07
C ASN A 356 -29.72 -40.55 -3.53
N GLY A 357 -28.70 -39.70 -3.33
CA GLY A 357 -27.40 -40.11 -2.78
C GLY A 357 -26.18 -39.88 -3.65
N ALA A 358 -26.30 -39.56 -4.95
CA ALA A 358 -25.13 -39.28 -5.80
C ALA A 358 -24.25 -38.13 -5.26
N TRP A 359 -24.87 -37.14 -4.60
CA TRP A 359 -24.17 -36.02 -3.97
C TRP A 359 -23.41 -36.41 -2.70
N THR A 360 -23.81 -37.48 -2.00
CA THR A 360 -23.08 -37.97 -0.82
C THR A 360 -21.78 -38.67 -1.22
N PHE A 361 -21.64 -39.08 -2.49
CA PHE A 361 -20.40 -39.64 -3.06
C PHE A 361 -19.52 -38.57 -3.72
N LEU A 362 -20.03 -37.36 -3.95
CA LEU A 362 -19.31 -36.30 -4.65
C LEU A 362 -17.96 -35.95 -3.98
N PRO A 363 -17.85 -35.90 -2.63
CA PRO A 363 -16.56 -35.73 -1.97
C PRO A 363 -15.52 -36.81 -2.23
N ALA A 364 -15.94 -38.01 -2.67
CA ALA A 364 -15.03 -39.13 -2.94
C ALA A 364 -14.49 -39.14 -4.38
N ILE A 365 -15.06 -38.33 -5.28
CA ILE A 365 -14.73 -38.35 -6.72
C ILE A 365 -14.41 -36.97 -7.30
N VAL A 366 -14.66 -35.88 -6.55
CA VAL A 366 -14.38 -34.50 -6.96
C VAL A 366 -13.67 -33.79 -5.81
N ASP A 367 -12.51 -33.21 -6.10
CA ASP A 367 -11.78 -32.41 -5.12
C ASP A 367 -12.55 -31.12 -4.78
N PHE A 368 -12.46 -30.69 -3.52
CA PHE A 368 -13.18 -29.52 -3.04
C PHE A 368 -12.87 -28.23 -3.84
N PRO A 369 -11.61 -27.92 -4.22
CA PRO A 369 -11.29 -26.76 -5.06
C PRO A 369 -11.98 -26.81 -6.43
N ALA A 370 -11.99 -27.97 -7.09
CA ALA A 370 -12.62 -28.16 -8.39
C ALA A 370 -14.14 -27.94 -8.32
N PHE A 371 -14.77 -28.40 -7.25
CA PHE A 371 -16.18 -28.17 -6.99
C PHE A 371 -16.51 -26.68 -6.79
N VAL A 372 -15.77 -25.98 -5.94
CA VAL A 372 -15.99 -24.56 -5.66
C VAL A 372 -15.72 -23.70 -6.91
N GLN A 373 -14.70 -24.05 -7.70
CA GLN A 373 -14.45 -23.42 -8.99
C GLN A 373 -15.64 -23.59 -9.94
N TRP A 374 -16.17 -24.81 -10.06
CA TRP A 374 -17.32 -25.08 -10.91
C TRP A 374 -18.56 -24.27 -10.47
N ILE A 375 -18.87 -24.23 -9.17
CA ILE A 375 -19.98 -23.41 -8.65
C ILE A 375 -19.78 -21.94 -9.02
N THR A 376 -18.59 -21.40 -8.74
CA THR A 376 -18.29 -19.98 -8.94
C THR A 376 -18.42 -19.58 -10.40
N GLN A 377 -17.82 -20.36 -11.30
CA GLN A 377 -17.76 -20.03 -12.72
C GLN A 377 -19.06 -20.39 -13.46
N SER A 378 -19.63 -21.56 -13.19
CA SER A 378 -20.73 -22.12 -14.00
C SER A 378 -22.11 -21.77 -13.45
N VAL A 379 -22.22 -21.56 -12.13
CA VAL A 379 -23.49 -21.27 -11.45
C VAL A 379 -23.59 -19.79 -11.09
N ILE A 380 -22.77 -19.30 -10.15
CA ILE A 380 -22.92 -17.95 -9.58
C ILE A 380 -22.69 -16.88 -10.64
N THR A 381 -21.57 -16.96 -11.38
CA THR A 381 -21.26 -15.99 -12.45
C THR A 381 -22.37 -15.96 -13.52
N ARG A 382 -22.97 -17.11 -13.83
CA ARG A 382 -24.08 -17.19 -14.80
C ARG A 382 -25.35 -16.54 -14.26
N VAL A 383 -25.68 -16.75 -12.99
CA VAL A 383 -26.81 -16.09 -12.32
C VAL A 383 -26.62 -14.58 -12.32
N LEU A 384 -25.43 -14.08 -11.94
CA LEU A 384 -25.12 -12.65 -11.94
C LEU A 384 -25.28 -12.02 -13.33
N ARG A 385 -24.79 -12.69 -14.38
CA ARG A 385 -24.98 -12.24 -15.77
C ARG A 385 -26.44 -12.14 -16.19
N ILE A 386 -27.27 -13.11 -15.79
CA ILE A 386 -28.73 -13.06 -16.08
C ILE A 386 -29.40 -11.87 -15.38
N GLN A 387 -28.91 -11.47 -14.21
CA GLN A 387 -29.39 -10.29 -13.47
C GLN A 387 -28.81 -8.96 -14.00
N GLY A 388 -28.04 -9.00 -15.09
CA GLY A 388 -27.43 -7.80 -15.70
C GLY A 388 -26.11 -7.34 -15.05
N TYR A 389 -25.56 -8.11 -14.11
CA TYR A 389 -24.23 -7.84 -13.57
C TYR A 389 -23.16 -8.45 -14.48
N ASN A 390 -22.44 -7.60 -15.22
CA ASN A 390 -21.28 -8.03 -16.00
C ASN A 390 -20.02 -8.03 -15.13
N MET A 391 -19.90 -9.04 -14.28
CA MET A 391 -18.76 -9.26 -13.39
C MET A 391 -18.31 -10.72 -13.50
N LYS A 392 -17.00 -10.94 -13.41
CA LYS A 392 -16.43 -12.29 -13.31
C LYS A 392 -15.92 -12.47 -11.89
N LEU A 393 -16.50 -13.41 -11.15
CA LEU A 393 -15.98 -13.74 -9.83
C LEU A 393 -14.68 -14.53 -9.96
N PRO A 394 -13.66 -14.25 -9.13
CA PRO A 394 -12.42 -15.01 -9.09
C PRO A 394 -12.71 -16.46 -8.70
N SER A 395 -12.01 -17.40 -9.33
CA SER A 395 -11.99 -18.77 -8.86
C SER A 395 -11.35 -18.86 -7.47
N PRO A 396 -11.65 -19.91 -6.68
CA PRO A 396 -10.84 -20.23 -5.52
C PRO A 396 -9.37 -20.40 -5.93
N GLY A 397 -8.51 -19.62 -5.28
CA GLY A 397 -7.06 -19.73 -5.41
C GLY A 397 -6.45 -20.77 -4.48
N GLU A 398 -5.12 -20.78 -4.39
CA GLU A 398 -4.39 -21.60 -3.41
C GLU A 398 -4.51 -21.03 -1.99
N TYR A 399 -4.81 -19.73 -1.90
CA TYR A 399 -5.01 -19.02 -0.66
C TYR A 399 -6.38 -18.36 -0.60
N ILE A 400 -6.95 -18.34 0.61
CA ILE A 400 -8.19 -17.63 0.95
C ILE A 400 -7.93 -16.66 2.09
N PRO A 401 -8.82 -15.68 2.31
CA PRO A 401 -8.71 -14.82 3.47
C PRO A 401 -8.75 -15.61 4.78
N ARG A 402 -7.98 -15.14 5.77
CA ARG A 402 -8.17 -15.52 7.16
C ARG A 402 -9.52 -15.03 7.69
N GLU A 403 -9.89 -15.52 8.87
CA GLU A 403 -11.19 -15.24 9.49
C GLU A 403 -11.27 -13.85 10.13
N ASP A 404 -10.11 -13.22 10.38
CA ASP A 404 -9.93 -11.90 10.98
C ASP A 404 -9.87 -10.75 9.94
N VAL A 405 -9.84 -11.07 8.64
CA VAL A 405 -9.78 -10.07 7.57
C VAL A 405 -11.05 -9.23 7.55
N ILE A 406 -10.88 -7.91 7.48
CA ILE A 406 -12.03 -7.00 7.44
C ILE A 406 -12.91 -7.29 6.21
N PRO A 407 -14.26 -7.28 6.33
CA PRO A 407 -15.15 -7.70 5.24
C PRO A 407 -14.95 -6.96 3.91
N ILE A 408 -14.52 -5.69 3.94
CA ILE A 408 -14.27 -4.90 2.74
C ILE A 408 -13.01 -5.32 1.97
N MET A 409 -12.04 -5.95 2.64
CA MET A 409 -10.80 -6.46 2.03
C MET A 409 -10.89 -7.92 1.60
N MET A 410 -11.88 -8.67 2.11
CA MET A 410 -12.12 -10.07 1.72
C MET A 410 -12.08 -10.32 0.20
N PRO A 411 -12.72 -9.49 -0.67
CA PRO A 411 -12.72 -9.74 -2.11
C PRO A 411 -11.33 -9.65 -2.74
N THR A 412 -10.50 -8.71 -2.30
CA THR A 412 -9.16 -8.52 -2.88
C THR A 412 -8.19 -9.57 -2.36
N VAL A 413 -8.24 -9.90 -1.06
CA VAL A 413 -7.44 -11.00 -0.47
C VAL A 413 -7.72 -12.32 -1.18
N TYR A 414 -8.99 -12.65 -1.39
CA TYR A 414 -9.42 -13.87 -2.06
C TYR A 414 -8.97 -13.91 -3.52
N ALA A 415 -9.15 -12.82 -4.26
CA ALA A 415 -8.79 -12.78 -5.67
C ALA A 415 -7.27 -12.84 -5.90
N MET A 416 -6.50 -12.10 -5.11
CA MET A 416 -5.03 -12.14 -5.16
C MET A 416 -4.49 -13.53 -4.79
N GLY A 417 -5.15 -14.24 -3.87
CA GLY A 417 -4.80 -15.61 -3.47
C GLY A 417 -4.91 -16.66 -4.58
N GLY A 418 -5.51 -16.31 -5.74
CA GLY A 418 -5.55 -17.13 -6.95
C GLY A 418 -5.01 -16.45 -8.21
N GLN A 419 -4.47 -15.23 -8.09
CA GLN A 419 -4.01 -14.46 -9.24
C GLN A 419 -2.65 -14.94 -9.72
N GLN A 420 -2.67 -15.80 -10.74
CA GLN A 420 -1.46 -16.29 -11.38
C GLN A 420 -0.76 -15.19 -12.17
N LEU A 421 0.57 -15.16 -12.07
CA LEU A 421 1.41 -14.25 -12.83
C LEU A 421 1.28 -14.51 -14.35
N THR A 422 1.36 -13.46 -15.16
CA THR A 422 1.54 -13.60 -16.60
C THR A 422 2.95 -14.10 -16.92
N GLN A 423 3.20 -14.55 -18.15
CA GLN A 423 4.55 -14.93 -18.57
C GLN A 423 5.53 -13.76 -18.44
N ALA A 424 5.13 -12.56 -18.89
CA ALA A 424 5.96 -11.36 -18.80
C ALA A 424 6.28 -10.99 -17.33
N GLN A 425 5.31 -11.11 -16.43
CA GLN A 425 5.54 -10.88 -15.00
C GLN A 425 6.51 -11.90 -14.39
N ARG A 426 6.39 -13.18 -14.76
CA ARG A 426 7.36 -14.22 -14.34
C ARG A 426 8.78 -13.93 -14.86
N GLU A 427 8.90 -13.43 -16.10
CA GLU A 427 10.18 -13.02 -16.67
C GLU A 427 10.77 -11.80 -15.93
N ILE A 428 9.93 -10.83 -15.54
CA ILE A 428 10.33 -9.66 -14.73
C ILE A 428 10.82 -10.07 -13.33
N LEU A 429 10.14 -11.01 -12.69
CA LEU A 429 10.45 -11.45 -11.33
C LEU A 429 11.59 -12.48 -11.29
N GLU A 430 11.84 -13.19 -12.40
CA GLU A 430 12.84 -14.27 -12.56
C GLU A 430 12.60 -15.50 -11.64
N PRO A 431 13.31 -16.63 -11.83
CA PRO A 431 13.11 -17.84 -11.01
C PRO A 431 13.32 -17.60 -9.51
N GLY A 432 12.51 -18.27 -8.66
CA GLY A 432 12.60 -18.18 -7.20
C GLY A 432 11.44 -17.45 -6.50
N PHE A 433 10.43 -17.01 -7.26
CA PHE A 433 9.18 -16.43 -6.75
C PHE A 433 7.98 -17.32 -7.04
N GLU A 434 8.09 -18.59 -6.63
CA GLU A 434 7.13 -19.63 -6.96
C GLU A 434 5.79 -19.43 -6.23
N ASP A 435 5.81 -18.90 -5.01
CA ASP A 435 4.61 -18.47 -4.29
C ASP A 435 4.51 -16.93 -4.27
N TRP A 436 3.64 -16.41 -5.13
CA TRP A 436 3.27 -14.99 -5.19
C TRP A 436 1.84 -14.73 -4.71
N LEU A 437 1.18 -15.75 -4.13
CA LEU A 437 -0.25 -15.72 -3.88
C LEU A 437 -0.60 -15.27 -2.46
N GLN A 438 0.30 -15.50 -1.48
CA GLN A 438 0.17 -14.89 -0.16
C GLN A 438 0.16 -13.37 -0.28
N ASN A 439 -0.80 -12.71 0.37
CA ASN A 439 -0.97 -11.26 0.27
C ASN A 439 -1.66 -10.72 1.51
N ASP A 440 -1.51 -9.42 1.77
CA ASP A 440 -2.19 -8.69 2.86
C ASP A 440 -3.54 -8.08 2.42
N GLY A 441 -4.01 -8.39 1.20
CA GLY A 441 -5.19 -7.83 0.57
C GLY A 441 -4.95 -6.72 -0.44
N ILE A 442 -3.74 -6.15 -0.50
CA ILE A 442 -3.35 -5.12 -1.47
C ILE A 442 -2.00 -5.44 -2.11
N VAL A 443 -1.07 -6.05 -1.39
CA VAL A 443 0.30 -6.35 -1.80
C VAL A 443 0.62 -7.82 -1.58
N ASN A 444 1.27 -8.43 -2.57
CA ASN A 444 1.79 -9.79 -2.43
C ASN A 444 2.96 -9.80 -1.43
N THR A 445 2.93 -10.73 -0.48
CA THR A 445 3.87 -10.83 0.65
C THR A 445 5.33 -10.89 0.18
N ALA A 446 5.58 -11.63 -0.90
CA ALA A 446 6.91 -11.78 -1.53
C ALA A 446 7.50 -10.47 -2.12
N SER A 447 6.67 -9.44 -2.28
CA SER A 447 7.05 -8.11 -2.76
C SER A 447 7.57 -7.20 -1.64
N MET A 448 7.22 -7.48 -0.39
CA MET A 448 7.44 -6.59 0.76
C MET A 448 8.86 -6.54 1.36
N PRO A 449 9.70 -7.58 1.28
CA PRO A 449 11.00 -7.57 1.97
C PRO A 449 11.96 -6.47 1.49
N GLY A 450 11.83 -6.01 0.25
CA GLY A 450 12.66 -4.95 -0.31
C GLY A 450 12.99 -5.17 -1.80
N PRO A 451 13.68 -4.20 -2.43
CA PRO A 451 14.12 -4.31 -3.81
C PRO A 451 15.07 -5.50 -4.00
N ARG A 452 15.08 -6.07 -5.21
CA ARG A 452 15.89 -7.25 -5.52
C ARG A 452 17.39 -7.01 -5.25
N GLY A 453 18.02 -7.98 -4.58
CA GLY A 453 19.46 -7.94 -4.28
C GLY A 453 19.85 -7.02 -3.12
N SER A 454 18.88 -6.42 -2.42
CA SER A 454 19.14 -5.45 -1.35
C SER A 454 18.54 -5.84 0.01
N VAL A 455 18.25 -7.12 0.22
CA VAL A 455 17.55 -7.62 1.42
C VAL A 455 18.38 -8.67 2.14
N ARG A 456 18.44 -8.60 3.47
CA ARG A 456 18.91 -9.65 4.35
C ARG A 456 17.91 -9.88 5.47
N SER A 457 17.75 -11.13 5.90
CA SER A 457 16.99 -11.42 7.11
C SER A 457 17.67 -10.78 8.32
N VAL A 458 16.87 -10.19 9.22
CA VAL A 458 17.35 -9.62 10.47
C VAL A 458 18.09 -10.66 11.34
N SER A 459 17.79 -11.96 11.19
CA SER A 459 18.49 -13.04 11.88
C SER A 459 19.98 -13.15 11.50
N SER A 460 20.36 -12.58 10.35
CA SER A 460 21.74 -12.53 9.87
C SER A 460 22.53 -11.29 10.32
N LEU A 461 21.94 -10.42 11.15
CA LEU A 461 22.68 -9.30 11.73
C LEU A 461 23.87 -9.82 12.55
N PRO A 462 25.10 -9.32 12.30
CA PRO A 462 26.28 -9.78 13.02
C PRO A 462 26.27 -9.36 14.50
N ASP A 463 25.74 -8.18 14.78
CA ASP A 463 25.58 -7.59 16.10
C ASP A 463 24.54 -6.44 16.01
N VAL A 464 24.08 -5.94 17.16
CA VAL A 464 23.07 -4.86 17.25
C VAL A 464 23.67 -3.45 17.38
N ASP A 465 24.99 -3.32 17.37
CA ASP A 465 25.68 -2.02 17.45
C ASP A 465 25.66 -1.34 16.08
N PHE A 466 24.62 -0.53 15.83
CA PHE A 466 24.44 0.22 14.60
C PHE A 466 25.49 1.32 14.37
N GLY A 467 26.37 1.60 15.34
CA GLY A 467 27.56 2.42 15.16
C GLY A 467 28.65 1.76 14.29
N ARG A 468 28.63 0.43 14.17
CA ARG A 468 29.61 -0.30 13.38
C ARG A 468 29.26 -0.33 11.89
N PRO A 469 30.28 -0.33 11.00
CA PRO A 469 30.08 -0.47 9.56
C PRO A 469 29.31 -1.75 9.17
N GLY A 470 28.74 -1.74 7.96
CA GLY A 470 28.12 -2.92 7.34
C GLY A 470 26.63 -3.14 7.64
N LYS A 471 25.96 -2.16 8.25
CA LYS A 471 24.51 -2.21 8.57
C LYS A 471 23.64 -1.24 7.76
N ARG A 472 24.26 -0.33 7.01
CA ARG A 472 23.60 0.54 6.02
C ARG A 472 23.58 -0.15 4.66
N ASP A 473 22.92 0.47 3.68
CA ASP A 473 22.84 -0.01 2.29
C ASP A 473 22.11 -1.34 2.09
N ILE A 474 21.29 -1.74 3.06
CA ILE A 474 20.57 -3.01 2.97
C ILE A 474 19.29 -2.97 3.81
N TYR A 475 18.22 -3.54 3.28
CA TYR A 475 17.00 -3.80 4.02
C TYR A 475 17.20 -4.98 4.97
N TRP A 476 17.19 -4.71 6.27
CA TRP A 476 17.05 -5.72 7.30
C TRP A 476 15.57 -6.11 7.41
N HIS A 477 15.22 -7.23 6.79
CA HIS A 477 13.87 -7.77 6.79
C HIS A 477 13.57 -8.41 8.13
N LEU A 478 12.61 -7.83 8.84
CA LEU A 478 12.21 -8.20 10.18
C LEU A 478 11.43 -9.51 10.23
N GLY A 479 10.90 -9.97 9.10
CA GLY A 479 10.09 -11.18 8.99
C GLY A 479 8.69 -10.88 8.47
N VAL A 480 7.80 -11.86 8.60
CA VAL A 480 6.42 -11.78 8.14
C VAL A 480 5.50 -11.79 9.35
N ASN A 481 4.46 -10.96 9.35
CA ASN A 481 3.37 -11.05 10.32
C ASN A 481 2.13 -11.64 9.65
N ASP A 482 1.48 -12.57 10.34
CA ASP A 482 0.34 -13.34 9.86
C ASP A 482 -0.93 -13.03 10.64
N THR A 483 -1.02 -11.83 11.24
CA THR A 483 -2.16 -11.39 12.04
C THR A 483 -2.73 -10.03 11.62
N MET A 484 -2.03 -9.30 10.74
CA MET A 484 -2.46 -7.99 10.24
C MET A 484 -2.71 -8.07 8.74
N ASP A 485 -3.84 -7.51 8.29
CA ASP A 485 -4.05 -7.15 6.90
C ASP A 485 -3.51 -5.74 6.58
N HIS A 486 -3.56 -5.33 5.31
CA HIS A 486 -3.02 -4.04 4.86
C HIS A 486 -3.63 -2.81 5.58
N ALA A 487 -4.88 -2.90 6.05
CA ALA A 487 -5.53 -1.81 6.76
C ALA A 487 -5.16 -1.82 8.25
N ASP A 488 -4.92 -3.00 8.83
CA ASP A 488 -4.46 -3.16 10.20
C ASP A 488 -3.07 -2.54 10.43
N GLU A 489 -2.18 -2.59 9.43
CA GLU A 489 -0.84 -1.97 9.48
C GLU A 489 -0.86 -0.47 9.88
N ILE A 490 -2.00 0.18 9.62
CA ILE A 490 -2.25 1.59 9.86
C ILE A 490 -3.54 1.83 10.67
N GLY A 491 -4.12 0.81 11.29
CA GLY A 491 -5.21 0.96 12.27
C GLY A 491 -6.58 1.34 11.69
N ILE A 492 -6.81 1.09 10.41
CA ILE A 492 -8.07 1.43 9.73
C ILE A 492 -9.05 0.24 9.84
N PHE A 493 -10.16 0.42 10.54
CA PHE A 493 -11.17 -0.63 10.82
C PHE A 493 -10.61 -1.86 11.55
N ILE A 494 -9.67 -1.62 12.46
CA ILE A 494 -8.86 -2.64 13.15
C ILE A 494 -9.58 -3.29 14.35
N GLU A 495 -9.38 -4.59 14.54
CA GLU A 495 -9.81 -5.29 15.76
C GLU A 495 -8.97 -4.88 16.98
N ARG A 496 -9.54 -4.98 18.19
CA ARG A 496 -8.91 -4.46 19.41
C ARG A 496 -7.53 -5.06 19.72
N ASP A 497 -7.38 -6.38 19.60
CA ASP A 497 -6.11 -7.05 19.90
C ASP A 497 -5.05 -6.74 18.84
N THR A 498 -5.46 -6.71 17.57
CA THR A 498 -4.62 -6.27 16.44
C THR A 498 -4.16 -4.82 16.62
N SER A 499 -5.03 -3.96 17.17
CA SER A 499 -4.73 -2.56 17.49
C SER A 499 -3.62 -2.42 18.54
N VAL A 500 -3.61 -3.29 19.57
CA VAL A 500 -2.52 -3.33 20.56
C VAL A 500 -1.20 -3.78 19.92
N ALA A 501 -1.25 -4.77 19.03
CA ALA A 501 -0.07 -5.21 18.29
C ALA A 501 0.47 -4.10 17.38
N MET A 502 -0.40 -3.34 16.71
CA MET A 502 -0.04 -2.19 15.89
C MET A 502 0.59 -1.08 16.74
N GLU A 503 0.00 -0.74 17.90
CA GLU A 503 0.57 0.24 18.83
C GLU A 503 2.00 -0.14 19.22
N ASN A 504 2.19 -1.40 19.62
CA ASN A 504 3.49 -1.94 19.99
C ASN A 504 4.47 -1.93 18.82
N MET A 505 4.02 -2.21 17.60
CA MET A 505 4.83 -2.12 16.38
C MET A 505 5.42 -0.71 16.21
N TYR A 506 4.59 0.34 16.21
CA TYR A 506 5.08 1.72 16.05
C TYR A 506 5.95 2.18 17.21
N LEU A 507 5.64 1.78 18.45
CA LEU A 507 6.48 2.06 19.61
C LEU A 507 7.87 1.41 19.49
N ASN A 508 7.94 0.14 19.05
CA ASN A 508 9.20 -0.55 18.84
C ASN A 508 9.99 0.04 17.66
N ILE A 509 9.32 0.44 16.57
CA ILE A 509 9.96 1.16 15.44
C ILE A 509 10.59 2.46 15.93
N ALA A 510 9.81 3.32 16.61
CA ALA A 510 10.30 4.60 17.12
C ALA A 510 11.48 4.41 18.08
N LYS A 511 11.40 3.40 18.94
CA LYS A 511 12.45 3.02 19.88
C LYS A 511 13.74 2.57 19.20
N LEU A 512 13.63 1.78 18.13
CA LEU A 512 14.75 1.33 17.33
C LEU A 512 15.41 2.49 16.57
N ILE A 513 14.63 3.25 15.80
CA ILE A 513 15.18 4.25 14.87
C ILE A 513 15.80 5.46 15.57
N SER A 514 15.23 5.89 16.70
CA SER A 514 15.79 6.96 17.56
C SER A 514 17.16 6.66 18.17
N ARG A 515 17.61 5.40 18.09
CA ARG A 515 18.90 4.96 18.64
C ARG A 515 19.94 4.69 17.55
N LEU A 516 19.60 5.00 16.29
CA LEU A 516 20.53 4.88 15.18
C LEU A 516 21.47 6.10 15.12
N PRO A 517 22.76 5.90 14.79
CA PRO A 517 23.67 7.01 14.58
C PRO A 517 23.28 7.78 13.31
N HIS A 518 23.35 9.11 13.37
CA HIS A 518 22.98 10.01 12.27
C HIS A 518 24.12 10.92 11.83
#